data_AF-A0A193GJJ8-F1
#
_entry.id   AF-A0A193GJJ8-F1
#
_cell.length_a   1.000
_cell.length_b   1.000
_cell.length_c   1.000
_cell.angle_alpha   90.00
_cell.angle_beta   90.00
_cell.angle_gamma   90.00
#
_symmetry.space_group_name_H-M   'P 1'
#
loop_
_entity.id
_entity.type
_entity.pdbx_description
1 polymer ?
#
loop_
_entity_poly.entity_id
_entity_poly.type
_entity_poly.pdbx_seq_one_letter_code
_entity_poly.pdbx_strand_id
1 'polypeptide(L)'
;MKKRYQNLESRIQSLLDDPEYVDHPLRAALQDLWNHTNDQLERIERISYLSDAFQMMARQRELGLVDRYDRELRRLSKLVRISDGYQGMMRDLNVSLKESSIRDPLTNLLNRRAIMERMKELAAASQPAQPAFVVAMLDVDHFKRINDRYGHDAGDRALTRIAEIMRRSVRDSDDLARWGGEEFLVLLPEVSLSEGEAVIDRLLASVRGSGIEVEGEELLLTVSVGMALHRSGENISTTLSRADRALYLAKQAGRDRVALERRPA
;
A
#
# COMPACT_ATOMS: atom_id res chain seq x y z
N MET A 1 -59.98 -29.55 33.54
CA MET A 1 -60.67 -30.13 32.37
C MET A 1 -60.39 -31.62 32.18
N LYS A 2 -59.12 -32.08 32.11
CA LYS A 2 -58.75 -33.51 31.95
C LYS A 2 -59.50 -34.51 32.83
N LYS A 3 -59.58 -34.27 34.15
CA LYS A 3 -60.25 -35.19 35.11
C LYS A 3 -61.76 -35.35 34.90
N ARG A 4 -62.42 -34.30 34.40
CA ARG A 4 -63.88 -34.29 34.15
C ARG A 4 -64.22 -34.99 32.83
N TYR A 5 -63.30 -34.94 31.87
CA TYR A 5 -63.38 -35.66 30.60
C TYR A 5 -63.14 -37.15 30.80
N GLN A 6 -62.10 -37.54 31.54
CA GLN A 6 -61.83 -38.95 31.89
C GLN A 6 -63.01 -39.63 32.59
N ASN A 7 -63.68 -38.92 33.52
CA ASN A 7 -64.90 -39.44 34.17
C ASN A 7 -66.08 -39.62 33.19
N LEU A 8 -66.14 -38.82 32.12
CA LEU A 8 -67.17 -38.93 31.09
C LEU A 8 -66.87 -40.09 30.13
N GLU A 9 -65.60 -40.28 29.73
CA GLU A 9 -65.17 -41.40 28.89
C GLU A 9 -65.45 -42.74 29.57
N SER A 10 -65.04 -42.90 30.83
CA SER A 10 -65.29 -44.12 31.60
C SER A 10 -66.78 -44.42 31.78
N ARG A 11 -67.60 -43.37 31.90
CA ARG A 11 -69.06 -43.51 32.02
C ARG A 11 -69.71 -43.91 30.71
N ILE A 12 -69.27 -43.35 29.58
CA ILE A 12 -69.77 -43.71 28.24
C ILE A 12 -69.40 -45.15 27.92
N GLN A 13 -68.14 -45.55 28.18
CA GLN A 13 -67.68 -46.92 27.98
C GLN A 13 -68.48 -47.92 28.83
N SER A 14 -68.68 -47.62 30.12
CA SER A 14 -69.48 -48.47 31.02
C SER A 14 -70.93 -48.64 30.58
N LEU A 15 -71.54 -47.64 29.94
CA LEU A 15 -72.92 -47.73 29.43
C LEU A 15 -73.01 -48.47 28.08
N LEU A 16 -71.95 -48.39 27.27
CA LEU A 16 -71.83 -49.14 26.02
C LEU A 16 -71.53 -50.63 26.24
N ASP A 17 -70.89 -50.98 27.36
CA ASP A 17 -70.56 -52.37 27.74
C ASP A 17 -71.71 -53.06 28.53
N ASP A 18 -72.72 -52.31 28.96
CA ASP A 18 -73.83 -52.82 29.78
C ASP A 18 -74.81 -53.69 28.96
N PRO A 19 -75.10 -54.93 29.39
CA PRO A 19 -76.03 -55.84 28.71
C PRO A 19 -77.49 -55.34 28.65
N GLU A 20 -77.91 -54.45 29.56
CA GLU A 20 -79.30 -53.97 29.64
C GLU A 20 -79.69 -53.11 28.42
N TYR A 21 -78.72 -52.50 27.75
CA TYR A 21 -78.95 -51.59 26.62
C TYR A 21 -78.68 -52.22 25.24
N VAL A 22 -78.58 -53.56 25.14
CA VAL A 22 -78.21 -54.28 23.89
C VAL A 22 -79.16 -53.97 22.73
N ASP A 23 -80.47 -53.93 22.98
CA ASP A 23 -81.49 -53.68 21.96
C ASP A 23 -81.87 -52.19 21.81
N HIS A 24 -81.14 -51.28 22.45
CA HIS A 24 -81.47 -49.85 22.41
C HIS A 24 -81.15 -49.25 21.03
N PRO A 25 -82.12 -48.59 20.35
CA PRO A 25 -81.99 -48.18 18.95
C PRO A 25 -80.85 -47.18 18.70
N LEU A 26 -80.43 -46.44 19.73
CA LEU A 26 -79.33 -45.46 19.64
C LEU A 26 -77.93 -46.05 19.97
N ARG A 27 -77.85 -47.30 20.46
CA ARG A 27 -76.57 -47.87 20.92
C ARG A 27 -75.54 -48.01 19.80
N ALA A 28 -75.95 -48.54 18.65
CA ALA A 28 -75.06 -48.70 17.49
C ALA A 28 -74.51 -47.36 17.01
N ALA A 29 -75.37 -46.34 16.84
CA ALA A 29 -74.95 -45.01 16.43
C ALA A 29 -74.04 -44.33 17.46
N LEU A 30 -74.26 -44.53 18.77
CA LEU A 30 -73.39 -44.02 19.82
C LEU A 30 -72.04 -44.73 19.84
N GLN A 31 -72.01 -46.05 19.62
CA GLN A 31 -70.77 -46.83 19.52
C GLN A 31 -69.94 -46.40 18.31
N ASP A 32 -70.56 -46.20 17.15
CA ASP A 32 -69.87 -45.73 15.94
C ASP A 32 -69.32 -44.31 16.13
N LEU A 33 -70.10 -43.41 16.74
CA LEU A 33 -69.64 -42.06 17.07
C LEU A 33 -68.48 -42.10 18.08
N TRP A 34 -68.55 -42.97 19.08
CA TRP A 34 -67.50 -43.16 20.09
C TRP A 34 -66.20 -43.66 19.46
N ASN A 35 -66.28 -44.72 18.64
CA ASN A 35 -65.15 -45.27 17.91
C ASN A 35 -64.53 -44.23 16.96
N HIS A 36 -65.37 -43.53 16.19
CA HIS A 36 -64.90 -42.48 15.28
C HIS A 36 -64.20 -41.35 16.04
N THR A 37 -64.74 -40.92 17.18
CA THR A 37 -64.17 -39.85 18.00
C THR A 37 -62.83 -40.26 18.58
N ASN A 38 -62.70 -41.50 19.07
CA ASN A 38 -61.43 -42.03 19.57
C ASN A 38 -60.38 -42.13 18.46
N ASP A 39 -60.75 -42.60 17.26
CA ASP A 39 -59.87 -42.62 16.09
C ASP A 39 -59.38 -41.21 15.70
N GLN A 40 -60.27 -40.20 15.75
CA GLN A 40 -59.88 -38.81 15.50
C GLN A 40 -58.94 -38.27 16.58
N LEU A 41 -59.18 -38.59 17.86
CA LEU A 41 -58.31 -38.19 18.96
C LEU A 41 -56.91 -38.79 18.80
N GLU A 42 -56.80 -40.09 18.49
CA GLU A 42 -55.51 -40.73 18.24
C GLU A 42 -54.77 -40.15 17.02
N ARG A 43 -55.51 -39.72 15.98
CA ARG A 43 -54.92 -39.03 14.82
C ARG A 43 -54.38 -37.66 15.20
N ILE A 44 -55.11 -36.89 16.00
CA ILE A 44 -54.69 -35.57 16.47
C ILE A 44 -53.44 -35.70 17.35
N GLU A 45 -53.40 -36.67 18.27
CA GLU A 45 -52.23 -36.92 19.10
C GLU A 45 -51.00 -37.31 18.27
N ARG A 46 -51.16 -38.18 17.26
CA ARG A 46 -50.08 -38.52 16.32
C ARG A 46 -49.55 -37.31 15.55
N ILE A 47 -50.43 -36.43 15.07
CA ILE A 47 -50.04 -35.20 14.35
C ILE A 47 -49.29 -34.27 15.30
N SER A 48 -49.77 -34.09 16.53
CA SER A 48 -49.10 -33.25 17.54
C SER A 48 -47.69 -33.77 17.84
N TYR A 49 -47.56 -35.07 18.08
CA TYR A 49 -46.27 -35.71 18.34
C TYR A 49 -45.29 -35.54 17.18
N LEU A 50 -45.75 -35.77 15.94
CA LEU A 50 -44.94 -35.57 14.75
C LEU A 50 -44.53 -34.10 14.58
N SER A 51 -45.45 -33.17 14.78
CA SER A 51 -45.19 -31.73 14.73
C SER A 51 -44.12 -31.31 15.74
N ASP A 52 -44.23 -31.77 16.99
CA ASP A 52 -43.24 -31.46 18.03
C ASP A 52 -41.86 -32.04 17.69
N ALA A 53 -41.81 -33.28 17.19
CA ALA A 53 -40.57 -33.90 16.72
C ALA A 53 -39.94 -33.11 15.55
N PHE A 54 -40.74 -32.69 14.56
CA PHE A 54 -40.28 -31.86 13.45
C PHE A 54 -39.77 -30.50 13.89
N GLN A 55 -40.47 -29.82 14.82
CA GLN A 55 -40.03 -28.54 15.38
C GLN A 55 -38.71 -28.70 16.15
N MET A 56 -38.55 -29.77 16.91
CA MET A 56 -37.32 -30.06 17.64
C MET A 56 -36.16 -30.32 16.69
N MET A 57 -36.37 -31.12 15.64
CA MET A 57 -35.37 -31.35 14.58
C MET A 57 -35.02 -30.08 13.79
N ALA A 58 -35.99 -29.19 13.56
CA ALA A 58 -35.75 -27.91 12.88
C ALA A 58 -34.84 -27.01 13.73
N ARG A 59 -35.15 -26.83 15.03
CA ARG A 59 -34.28 -26.06 15.95
C ARG A 59 -32.88 -26.64 16.07
N GLN A 60 -32.75 -27.97 16.14
CA GLN A 60 -31.44 -28.62 16.24
C GLN A 60 -30.58 -28.36 15.00
N ARG A 61 -31.20 -28.41 13.80
CA ARG A 61 -30.51 -28.06 12.55
C ARG A 61 -30.09 -26.59 12.52
N GLU A 62 -30.96 -25.70 12.96
CA GLU A 62 -30.70 -24.25 13.00
C GLU A 62 -29.54 -23.91 13.95
N LEU A 63 -29.52 -24.49 15.15
CA LEU A 63 -28.39 -24.36 16.08
C LEU A 63 -27.08 -24.89 15.48
N GLY A 64 -27.14 -26.04 14.78
CA GLY A 64 -25.97 -26.59 14.08
C GLY A 64 -25.49 -25.73 12.91
N LEU A 65 -26.38 -25.01 12.23
CA LEU A 65 -26.05 -24.04 11.18
C LEU A 65 -25.33 -22.82 11.77
N VAL A 66 -25.87 -22.25 12.85
CA VAL A 66 -25.26 -21.09 13.53
C VAL A 66 -23.84 -21.41 13.97
N ASP A 67 -23.60 -22.57 14.59
CA ASP A 67 -22.27 -22.96 15.03
C ASP A 67 -21.28 -23.17 13.87
N ARG A 68 -21.75 -23.67 12.71
CA ARG A 68 -20.92 -23.76 11.50
C ARG A 68 -20.56 -22.37 10.95
N TYR A 69 -21.53 -21.45 10.88
CA TYR A 69 -21.28 -20.09 10.42
C TYR A 69 -20.31 -19.34 11.34
N ASP A 70 -20.47 -19.50 12.65
CA ASP A 70 -19.59 -18.89 13.65
C ASP A 70 -18.15 -19.44 13.57
N ARG A 71 -18.00 -20.76 13.32
CA ARG A 71 -16.69 -21.36 13.02
C ARG A 71 -16.05 -20.79 11.76
N GLU A 72 -16.81 -20.59 10.69
CA GLU A 72 -16.24 -20.01 9.46
C GLU A 72 -15.93 -18.52 9.57
N LEU A 73 -16.77 -17.74 10.25
CA LEU A 73 -16.47 -16.32 10.54
C LEU A 73 -15.17 -16.17 11.34
N ARG A 74 -14.90 -17.07 12.30
CA ARG A 74 -13.62 -17.11 13.03
C ARG A 74 -12.43 -17.45 12.12
N ARG A 75 -12.59 -18.36 11.16
CA ARG A 75 -11.54 -18.69 10.18
C ARG A 75 -11.24 -17.51 9.28
N LEU A 76 -12.27 -16.89 8.69
CA LEU A 76 -12.12 -15.73 7.82
C LEU A 76 -11.46 -14.56 8.56
N SER A 77 -11.89 -14.27 9.79
CA SER A 77 -11.27 -13.22 10.62
C SER A 77 -9.78 -13.48 10.88
N LYS A 78 -9.38 -14.74 11.09
CA LYS A 78 -7.95 -15.11 11.23
C LYS A 78 -7.17 -14.88 9.94
N LEU A 79 -7.73 -15.25 8.80
CA LEU A 79 -7.09 -15.06 7.49
C LEU A 79 -6.87 -13.57 7.17
N VAL A 80 -7.87 -12.73 7.43
CA VAL A 80 -7.75 -11.28 7.26
C VAL A 80 -6.60 -10.73 8.11
N ARG A 81 -6.54 -11.11 9.40
CA ARG A 81 -5.46 -10.66 10.30
C ARG A 81 -4.07 -11.12 9.84
N ILE A 82 -3.93 -12.35 9.33
CA ILE A 82 -2.66 -12.84 8.77
C ILE A 82 -2.28 -12.04 7.52
N SER A 83 -3.25 -11.77 6.65
CA SER A 83 -3.05 -10.96 5.43
C SER A 83 -2.57 -9.55 5.76
N ASP A 84 -3.19 -8.88 6.74
CA ASP A 84 -2.79 -7.54 7.16
C ASP A 84 -1.34 -7.52 7.69
N GLY A 85 -0.97 -8.52 8.49
CA GLY A 85 0.42 -8.68 8.96
C GLY A 85 1.40 -8.91 7.81
N TYR A 86 1.03 -9.71 6.82
CA TYR A 86 1.86 -9.98 5.65
C TYR A 86 2.04 -8.73 4.77
N GLN A 87 0.99 -7.92 4.61
CA GLN A 87 1.08 -6.65 3.90
C GLN A 87 2.00 -5.65 4.59
N GLY A 88 1.93 -5.56 5.92
CA GLY A 88 2.86 -4.75 6.72
C GLY A 88 4.31 -5.18 6.49
N MET A 89 4.59 -6.47 6.68
CA MET A 89 5.93 -7.03 6.50
C MET A 89 6.47 -6.82 5.08
N MET A 90 5.64 -6.98 4.04
CA MET A 90 6.05 -6.71 2.65
C MET A 90 6.36 -5.24 2.40
N ARG A 91 5.65 -4.31 3.04
CA ARG A 91 5.98 -2.88 2.95
C ARG A 91 7.31 -2.60 3.63
N ASP A 92 7.52 -3.10 4.84
CA ASP A 92 8.75 -2.88 5.61
C ASP A 92 9.97 -3.48 4.91
N LEU A 93 9.83 -4.67 4.31
CA LEU A 93 10.87 -5.28 3.51
C LEU A 93 11.17 -4.48 2.24
N ASN A 94 10.15 -3.97 1.56
CA ASN A 94 10.35 -3.11 0.38
C ASN A 94 11.03 -1.78 0.73
N VAL A 95 10.68 -1.18 1.87
CA VAL A 95 11.37 0.01 2.38
C VAL A 95 12.83 -0.35 2.68
N SER A 96 13.08 -1.45 3.41
CA SER A 96 14.42 -1.91 3.74
C SER A 96 15.26 -2.25 2.51
N LEU A 97 14.66 -2.82 1.45
CA LEU A 97 15.33 -3.11 0.18
C LEU A 97 15.65 -1.84 -0.61
N LYS A 98 14.73 -0.86 -0.63
CA LYS A 98 15.02 0.46 -1.21
C LYS A 98 16.13 1.16 -0.45
N GLU A 99 16.13 1.03 0.87
CA GLU A 99 17.19 1.56 1.73
C GLU A 99 18.51 0.83 1.51
N SER A 100 18.53 -0.50 1.34
CA SER A 100 19.76 -1.28 1.13
C SER A 100 20.36 -1.12 -0.26
N SER A 101 19.56 -0.74 -1.26
CA SER A 101 20.08 -0.39 -2.58
C SER A 101 21.08 0.77 -2.47
N ILE A 102 22.17 0.70 -3.24
CA ILE A 102 23.13 1.79 -3.43
C ILE A 102 22.69 2.69 -4.59
N ARG A 103 21.85 2.17 -5.50
CA ARG A 103 21.47 2.84 -6.75
C ARG A 103 19.99 3.20 -6.81
N ASP A 104 19.69 4.29 -7.50
CA ASP A 104 18.33 4.68 -7.87
C ASP A 104 17.80 3.76 -8.99
N PRO A 105 16.60 3.18 -8.86
CA PRO A 105 16.10 2.20 -9.82
C PRO A 105 15.75 2.78 -11.19
N LEU A 106 15.44 4.08 -11.30
CA LEU A 106 15.10 4.70 -12.58
C LEU A 106 16.36 5.07 -13.37
N THR A 107 17.29 5.77 -12.71
CA THR A 107 18.45 6.37 -13.37
C THR A 107 19.70 5.50 -13.27
N ASN A 108 19.72 4.52 -12.35
CA ASN A 108 20.86 3.67 -12.00
C ASN A 108 22.09 4.45 -11.48
N LEU A 109 21.91 5.74 -11.13
CA LEU A 109 22.90 6.54 -10.43
C LEU A 109 22.96 6.14 -8.95
N LEU A 110 23.93 6.64 -8.19
CA LEU A 110 23.88 6.47 -6.74
C LEU A 110 22.59 7.08 -6.18
N ASN A 111 22.05 6.51 -5.13
CA ASN A 111 20.97 7.16 -4.40
C ASN A 111 21.54 8.15 -3.37
N ARG A 112 20.65 8.96 -2.81
CA ARG A 112 20.97 9.94 -1.77
C ARG A 112 21.76 9.35 -0.59
N ARG A 113 21.47 8.12 -0.16
CA ARG A 113 22.18 7.49 0.96
C ARG A 113 23.63 7.18 0.59
N ALA A 114 23.85 6.55 -0.56
CA ALA A 114 25.18 6.15 -1.00
C ALA A 114 26.11 7.36 -1.22
N ILE A 115 25.61 8.43 -1.85
CA ILE A 115 26.42 9.64 -2.06
C ILE A 115 26.72 10.39 -0.76
N MET A 116 25.81 10.33 0.23
CA MET A 116 26.07 10.89 1.56
C MET A 116 27.18 10.16 2.29
N GLU A 117 27.22 8.82 2.23
CA GLU A 117 28.34 8.05 2.80
C GLU A 117 29.65 8.39 2.09
N ARG A 118 29.61 8.52 0.76
CA ARG A 118 30.78 8.90 -0.04
C ARG A 118 31.33 10.28 0.34
N MET A 119 30.47 11.27 0.54
CA MET A 119 30.88 12.59 1.04
C MET A 119 31.50 12.53 2.43
N LYS A 120 31.01 11.65 3.33
CA LYS A 120 31.61 11.45 4.66
C LYS A 120 33.00 10.86 4.57
N GLU A 121 33.20 9.87 3.70
CA GLU A 121 34.52 9.28 3.46
C GLU A 121 35.52 10.34 2.97
N LEU A 122 35.15 11.13 1.97
CA LEU A 122 36.02 12.19 1.44
C LEU A 122 36.28 13.30 2.47
N ALA A 123 35.26 13.68 3.25
CA ALA A 123 35.41 14.68 4.31
C ALA A 123 36.37 14.17 5.41
N ALA A 124 36.27 12.90 5.79
CA ALA A 124 37.15 12.28 6.78
C ALA A 124 38.60 12.13 6.27
N ALA A 125 38.79 11.90 4.97
CA ALA A 125 40.10 11.82 4.34
C ALA A 125 40.75 13.20 4.10
N SER A 126 40.00 14.29 4.27
CA SER A 126 40.47 15.64 3.96
C SER A 126 41.53 16.13 4.94
N GLN A 127 42.61 16.70 4.40
CA GLN A 127 43.68 17.29 5.21
C GLN A 127 43.40 18.78 5.49
N PRO A 128 43.88 19.32 6.62
CA PRO A 128 43.85 20.75 6.86
C PRO A 128 44.52 21.50 5.70
N ALA A 129 43.82 22.50 5.15
CA ALA A 129 44.23 23.37 4.03
C ALA A 129 44.13 22.82 2.59
N GLN A 130 43.56 21.62 2.37
CA GLN A 130 43.16 21.17 1.02
C GLN A 130 41.65 20.95 0.94
N PRO A 131 40.93 21.54 -0.03
CA PRO A 131 39.52 21.24 -0.23
C PRO A 131 39.36 19.79 -0.68
N ALA A 132 38.45 19.08 -0.02
CA ALA A 132 38.25 17.65 -0.26
C ALA A 132 37.52 17.36 -1.58
N PHE A 133 36.50 18.17 -1.87
CA PHE A 133 35.62 17.98 -3.02
C PHE A 133 34.75 19.23 -3.27
N VAL A 134 34.19 19.29 -4.48
CA VAL A 134 33.11 20.20 -4.86
C VAL A 134 31.80 19.42 -4.94
N VAL A 135 30.72 20.00 -4.43
CA VAL A 135 29.36 19.51 -4.60
C VAL A 135 28.63 20.41 -5.59
N ALA A 136 27.96 19.81 -6.56
CA ALA A 136 27.03 20.49 -7.45
C ALA A 136 25.64 19.86 -7.30
N MET A 137 24.64 20.68 -6.93
CA MET A 137 23.24 20.31 -6.88
C MET A 137 22.57 20.75 -8.18
N LEU A 138 21.89 19.81 -8.85
CA LEU A 138 21.21 20.05 -10.13
C LEU A 138 19.72 19.81 -9.97
N ASP A 139 18.93 20.59 -10.70
CA ASP A 139 17.48 20.42 -10.78
C ASP A 139 17.02 20.62 -12.22
N VAL A 140 16.11 19.74 -12.66
CA VAL A 140 15.57 19.79 -14.01
C VAL A 140 14.58 20.94 -14.16
N ASP A 141 14.90 21.88 -15.02
CA ASP A 141 14.10 23.07 -15.19
C ASP A 141 12.72 22.73 -15.74
N HIS A 142 11.69 23.29 -15.10
CA HIS A 142 10.30 23.10 -15.50
C HIS A 142 9.81 21.64 -15.52
N PHE A 143 10.44 20.74 -14.75
CA PHE A 143 10.09 19.31 -14.73
C PHE A 143 8.61 19.03 -14.46
N LYS A 144 7.99 19.75 -13.52
CA LYS A 144 6.55 19.65 -13.27
C LYS A 144 5.71 19.94 -14.53
N ARG A 145 6.10 20.91 -15.36
CA ARG A 145 5.39 21.22 -16.63
C ARG A 145 5.54 20.09 -17.66
N ILE A 146 6.68 19.39 -17.64
CA ILE A 146 6.89 18.21 -18.49
C ILE A 146 5.90 17.12 -18.08
N ASN A 147 5.82 16.80 -16.78
CA ASN A 147 4.86 15.82 -16.27
C ASN A 147 3.40 16.22 -16.51
N ASP A 148 3.05 17.48 -16.22
CA ASP A 148 1.68 17.96 -16.35
C ASP A 148 1.21 17.96 -17.81
N ARG A 149 2.12 18.17 -18.77
CA ARG A 149 1.79 18.23 -20.21
C ARG A 149 1.87 16.88 -20.91
N TYR A 150 2.87 16.06 -20.60
CA TYR A 150 3.20 14.85 -21.35
C TYR A 150 3.11 13.56 -20.53
N GLY A 151 2.69 13.66 -19.27
CA GLY A 151 2.58 12.53 -18.35
C GLY A 151 3.92 12.13 -17.70
N HIS A 152 3.81 11.27 -16.68
CA HIS A 152 4.96 10.82 -15.89
C HIS A 152 5.98 10.01 -16.69
N ASP A 153 5.55 9.26 -17.71
CA ASP A 153 6.45 8.48 -18.56
C ASP A 153 7.44 9.38 -19.32
N ALA A 154 7.00 10.57 -19.76
CA ALA A 154 7.88 11.55 -20.39
C ALA A 154 8.88 12.14 -19.37
N GLY A 155 8.42 12.40 -18.15
CA GLY A 155 9.29 12.81 -17.04
C GLY A 155 10.37 11.77 -16.73
N ASP A 156 9.99 10.50 -16.61
CA ASP A 156 10.93 9.40 -16.34
C ASP A 156 11.97 9.25 -17.45
N ARG A 157 11.57 9.42 -18.72
CA ARG A 157 12.49 9.48 -19.85
C ARG A 157 13.42 10.68 -19.81
N ALA A 158 12.93 11.85 -19.42
CA ALA A 158 13.77 13.05 -19.26
C ALA A 158 14.83 12.84 -18.18
N LEU A 159 14.46 12.29 -17.02
CA LEU A 159 15.39 11.99 -15.93
C LEU A 159 16.44 10.94 -16.34
N THR A 160 16.00 9.88 -17.03
CA THR A 160 16.89 8.83 -17.53
C THR A 160 17.89 9.41 -18.54
N ARG A 161 17.40 10.26 -19.46
CA ARG A 161 18.24 10.92 -20.47
C ARG A 161 19.28 11.84 -19.85
N ILE A 162 18.88 12.65 -18.86
CA ILE A 162 19.80 13.53 -18.12
C ILE A 162 20.86 12.69 -17.41
N ALA A 163 20.47 11.61 -16.72
CA ALA A 163 21.42 10.72 -16.05
C ALA A 163 22.45 10.10 -17.01
N GLU A 164 22.04 9.71 -18.22
CA GLU A 164 22.97 9.23 -19.26
C GLU A 164 23.96 10.31 -19.71
N ILE A 165 23.48 11.55 -19.90
CA ILE A 165 24.33 12.68 -20.29
C ILE A 165 25.34 12.96 -19.18
N MET A 166 24.89 13.04 -17.93
CA MET A 166 25.76 13.25 -16.77
C MET A 166 26.90 12.23 -16.73
N ARG A 167 26.59 10.93 -16.90
CA ARG A 167 27.61 9.85 -16.94
C ARG A 167 28.67 10.06 -18.01
N ARG A 168 28.31 10.63 -19.16
CA ARG A 168 29.26 10.88 -20.26
C ARG A 168 30.03 12.19 -20.08
N SER A 169 29.54 13.10 -19.24
CA SER A 169 30.13 14.43 -19.03
C SER A 169 31.18 14.47 -17.93
N VAL A 170 31.21 13.48 -17.03
CA VAL A 170 32.13 13.39 -15.89
C VAL A 170 33.14 12.24 -16.06
N ARG A 171 34.21 12.24 -15.26
CA ARG A 171 35.22 11.15 -15.22
C ARG A 171 34.80 10.05 -14.26
N ASP A 172 35.43 8.89 -14.36
CA ASP A 172 35.12 7.71 -13.51
C ASP A 172 35.32 7.94 -12.01
N SER A 173 36.18 8.90 -11.61
CA SER A 173 36.41 9.24 -10.21
C SER A 173 35.35 10.20 -9.63
N ASP A 174 34.46 10.74 -10.46
CA ASP A 174 33.39 11.62 -10.01
C ASP A 174 32.14 10.79 -9.71
N ASP A 175 31.47 11.11 -8.60
CA ASP A 175 30.30 10.37 -8.17
C ASP A 175 29.00 11.12 -8.57
N LEU A 176 28.09 10.37 -9.19
CA LEU A 176 26.80 10.87 -9.66
C LEU A 176 25.66 10.24 -8.87
N ALA A 177 24.72 11.07 -8.40
CA ALA A 177 23.58 10.60 -7.63
C ALA A 177 22.27 11.26 -8.03
N ARG A 178 21.18 10.51 -7.87
CA ARG A 178 19.83 11.08 -7.80
C ARG A 178 19.53 11.45 -6.35
N TRP A 179 19.42 12.74 -6.09
CA TRP A 179 19.23 13.30 -4.75
C TRP A 179 17.77 13.29 -4.31
N GLY A 180 16.87 13.61 -5.25
CA GLY A 180 15.44 13.75 -5.03
C GLY A 180 14.66 13.43 -6.31
N GLY A 181 13.35 13.74 -6.33
CA GLY A 181 12.46 13.43 -7.45
C GLY A 181 13.04 13.85 -8.81
N GLU A 182 13.35 15.13 -8.96
CA GLU A 182 13.97 15.74 -10.16
C GLU A 182 15.35 16.35 -9.89
N GLU A 183 15.93 16.02 -8.74
CA GLU A 183 17.19 16.60 -8.27
C GLU A 183 18.33 15.60 -8.39
N PHE A 184 19.48 16.06 -8.85
CA PHE A 184 20.71 15.29 -8.97
C PHE A 184 21.84 15.95 -8.18
N LEU A 185 22.84 15.14 -7.82
CA LEU A 185 24.06 15.61 -7.18
C LEU A 185 25.27 15.07 -7.96
N VAL A 186 26.22 15.97 -8.22
CA VAL A 186 27.56 15.62 -8.71
C VAL A 186 28.55 15.92 -7.60
N LEU A 187 29.36 14.93 -7.26
CA LEU A 187 30.45 15.03 -6.31
C LEU A 187 31.77 14.93 -7.07
N LEU A 188 32.57 15.99 -7.01
CA LEU A 188 33.83 16.11 -7.72
C LEU A 188 34.98 16.11 -6.71
N PRO A 189 35.68 14.98 -6.51
CA PRO A 189 36.81 14.89 -5.58
C PRO A 189 38.03 15.64 -6.12
N GLU A 190 38.83 16.23 -5.25
CA GLU A 190 40.16 16.76 -5.59
C GLU A 190 40.16 17.79 -6.75
N VAL A 191 39.10 18.61 -6.86
CA VAL A 191 39.05 19.73 -7.82
C VAL A 191 38.84 21.06 -7.10
N SER A 192 39.39 22.12 -7.68
CA SER A 192 39.04 23.49 -7.34
C SER A 192 37.62 23.84 -7.79
N LEU A 193 37.07 24.92 -7.23
CA LEU A 193 35.74 25.38 -7.62
C LEU A 193 35.67 25.77 -9.11
N SER A 194 36.73 26.35 -9.66
CA SER A 194 36.82 26.72 -11.09
C SER A 194 36.92 25.52 -12.02
N GLU A 195 37.67 24.48 -11.63
CA GLU A 195 37.72 23.23 -12.40
C GLU A 195 36.37 22.53 -12.38
N GLY A 196 35.71 22.51 -11.22
CA GLY A 196 34.35 21.99 -11.09
C GLY A 196 33.36 22.76 -11.97
N GLU A 197 33.43 24.09 -11.99
CA GLU A 197 32.57 24.94 -12.82
C GLU A 197 32.71 24.58 -14.31
N ALA A 198 33.95 24.39 -14.80
CA ALA A 198 34.19 23.97 -16.18
C ALA A 198 33.59 22.58 -16.51
N VAL A 199 33.60 21.64 -15.56
CA VAL A 199 32.94 20.33 -15.72
C VAL A 199 31.42 20.51 -15.83
N ILE A 200 30.84 21.34 -14.97
CA ILE A 200 29.40 21.60 -14.94
C ILE A 200 28.95 22.37 -16.18
N ASP A 201 29.72 23.33 -16.67
CA ASP A 201 29.39 24.05 -17.91
C ASP A 201 29.36 23.12 -19.13
N ARG A 202 30.29 22.17 -19.21
CA ARG A 202 30.27 21.13 -20.26
C ARG A 202 29.05 20.23 -20.14
N LEU A 203 28.65 19.86 -18.92
CA LEU A 203 27.44 19.10 -18.65
C LEU A 203 26.20 19.88 -19.11
N LEU A 204 26.09 21.15 -18.74
CA LEU A 204 24.99 22.05 -19.17
C LEU A 204 24.90 22.14 -20.69
N ALA A 205 26.03 22.35 -21.38
CA ALA A 205 26.05 22.38 -22.84
C ALA A 205 25.58 21.05 -23.46
N SER A 206 25.95 19.92 -22.87
CA SER A 206 25.54 18.59 -23.33
C SER A 206 24.04 18.33 -23.12
N VAL A 207 23.48 18.82 -22.01
CA VAL A 207 22.04 18.75 -21.72
C VAL A 207 21.24 19.62 -22.69
N ARG A 208 21.66 20.88 -22.92
CA ARG A 208 20.99 21.79 -23.88
C ARG A 208 20.93 21.22 -25.29
N GLY A 209 21.97 20.52 -25.72
CA GLY A 209 22.06 19.87 -27.02
C GLY A 209 21.33 18.53 -27.11
N SER A 210 20.61 18.12 -26.05
CA SER A 210 19.90 16.85 -26.00
C SER A 210 18.42 17.06 -25.69
N GLY A 211 17.55 16.46 -26.50
CA GLY A 211 16.13 16.34 -26.20
C GLY A 211 15.70 14.92 -25.89
N ILE A 212 14.41 14.77 -25.57
CA ILE A 212 13.68 13.51 -25.66
C ILE A 212 12.56 13.65 -26.69
N GLU A 213 12.34 12.61 -27.50
CA GLU A 213 11.23 12.59 -28.46
C GLU A 213 9.92 12.28 -27.73
N VAL A 214 8.93 13.16 -27.75
CA VAL A 214 7.63 12.96 -27.10
C VAL A 214 6.54 13.31 -28.12
N GLU A 215 5.63 12.37 -28.39
CA GLU A 215 4.55 12.55 -29.37
C GLU A 215 5.03 12.99 -30.78
N GLY A 216 6.25 12.61 -31.15
CA GLY A 216 6.86 12.96 -32.45
C GLY A 216 7.54 14.34 -32.49
N GLU A 217 7.58 15.06 -31.36
CA GLU A 217 8.32 16.32 -31.23
C GLU A 217 9.56 16.15 -30.32
N GLU A 218 10.62 16.91 -30.59
CA GLU A 218 11.81 16.94 -29.73
C GLU A 218 11.61 17.95 -28.58
N LEU A 219 11.55 17.44 -27.35
CA LEU A 219 11.50 18.25 -26.13
C LEU A 219 12.92 18.47 -25.60
N LEU A 220 13.42 19.70 -25.75
CA LEU A 220 14.72 20.11 -25.20
C LEU A 220 14.67 20.19 -23.66
N LEU A 221 15.76 19.78 -23.03
CA LEU A 221 15.91 19.77 -21.58
C LEU A 221 16.95 20.82 -21.16
N THR A 222 16.72 21.46 -20.01
CA THR A 222 17.72 22.29 -19.34
C THR A 222 17.76 21.96 -17.86
N VAL A 223 18.89 22.26 -17.22
CA VAL A 223 19.06 22.08 -15.78
C VAL A 223 19.67 23.34 -15.18
N SER A 224 19.27 23.67 -13.96
CA SER A 224 19.93 24.69 -13.15
C SER A 224 20.88 24.02 -12.17
N VAL A 225 22.03 24.64 -11.88
CA VAL A 225 23.06 24.07 -11.01
C VAL A 225 23.53 25.07 -9.96
N GLY A 226 23.63 24.60 -8.72
CA GLY A 226 24.26 25.32 -7.61
C GLY A 226 25.49 24.58 -7.11
N MET A 227 26.62 25.27 -6.96
CA MET A 227 27.87 24.63 -6.55
C MET A 227 28.45 25.21 -5.26
N ALA A 228 29.10 24.34 -4.48
CA ALA A 228 29.85 24.70 -3.31
C ALA A 228 31.11 23.83 -3.14
N LEU A 229 32.24 24.47 -2.85
CA LEU A 229 33.47 23.81 -2.40
C LEU A 229 33.31 23.39 -0.93
N HIS A 230 33.57 22.13 -0.60
CA HIS A 230 33.62 21.68 0.79
C HIS A 230 34.84 22.26 1.51
N ARG A 231 34.64 22.73 2.75
CA ARG A 231 35.71 23.31 3.56
C ARG A 231 36.10 22.33 4.66
N SER A 232 37.40 22.11 4.86
CA SER A 232 37.90 21.27 5.96
C SER A 232 37.29 21.70 7.30
N GLY A 233 36.74 20.75 8.05
CA GLY A 233 36.07 20.98 9.33
C GLY A 233 34.64 21.50 9.24
N GLU A 234 34.11 21.75 8.03
CA GLU A 234 32.71 22.09 7.81
C GLU A 234 31.83 20.83 7.85
N ASN A 235 30.60 20.94 8.35
CA ASN A 235 29.62 19.88 8.22
C ASN A 235 29.16 19.76 6.75
N ILE A 236 29.05 18.54 6.23
CA ILE A 236 28.49 18.25 4.89
C ILE A 236 27.12 18.91 4.70
N SER A 237 26.28 18.95 5.74
CA SER A 237 24.98 19.62 5.67
C SER A 237 25.10 21.11 5.35
N THR A 238 26.11 21.79 5.90
CA THR A 238 26.40 23.19 5.58
C THR A 238 26.85 23.32 4.13
N THR A 239 27.76 22.47 3.65
CA THR A 239 28.18 22.48 2.24
C THR A 239 26.99 22.29 1.29
N LEU A 240 26.09 21.34 1.58
CA LEU A 240 24.88 21.10 0.81
C LEU A 240 23.93 22.30 0.81
N SER A 241 23.68 22.91 1.98
CA SER A 241 22.87 24.12 2.09
C SER A 241 23.43 25.29 1.26
N ARG A 242 24.76 25.39 1.15
CA ARG A 242 25.42 26.42 0.33
C ARG A 242 25.23 26.14 -1.16
N ALA A 243 25.35 24.88 -1.59
CA ALA A 243 25.06 24.47 -2.97
C ALA A 243 23.58 24.68 -3.34
N ASP A 244 22.65 24.32 -2.44
CA ASP A 244 21.21 24.54 -2.62
C ASP A 244 20.85 26.03 -2.75
N ARG A 245 21.43 26.87 -1.88
CA ARG A 245 21.26 28.33 -1.99
C ARG A 245 21.77 28.87 -3.32
N ALA A 246 22.89 28.35 -3.82
CA ALA A 246 23.39 28.72 -5.14
C ALA A 246 22.46 28.24 -6.26
N LEU A 247 21.89 27.03 -6.16
CA LEU A 247 20.93 26.50 -7.12
C LEU A 247 19.67 27.37 -7.19
N TYR A 248 19.20 27.83 -6.03
CA TYR A 248 18.11 28.79 -5.96
C TYR A 248 18.43 30.09 -6.71
N LEU A 249 19.66 30.62 -6.57
CA LEU A 249 20.10 31.80 -7.32
C LEU A 249 20.15 31.54 -8.83
N ALA A 250 20.60 30.36 -9.27
CA ALA A 250 20.57 29.98 -10.69
C ALA A 250 19.13 30.00 -11.24
N LYS A 251 18.18 29.42 -10.49
CA LYS A 251 16.76 29.42 -10.85
C LYS A 251 16.16 30.82 -10.92
N GLN A 252 16.51 31.70 -9.96
CA GLN A 252 16.05 33.10 -9.96
C GLN A 252 16.64 33.93 -11.09
N ALA A 253 17.90 33.67 -11.46
CA ALA A 253 18.60 34.42 -12.50
C ALA A 253 18.15 34.04 -13.93
N GLY A 254 17.17 33.14 -14.08
CA GLY A 254 16.61 32.75 -15.36
C GLY A 254 16.86 31.30 -15.76
N ARG A 255 17.31 30.44 -14.84
CA ARG A 255 17.55 29.01 -15.05
C ARG A 255 18.66 28.71 -16.08
N ASP A 256 18.83 27.43 -16.42
CA ASP A 256 19.77 26.94 -17.42
C ASP A 256 21.19 27.49 -17.24
N ARG A 257 21.71 27.41 -16.01
CA ARG A 257 23.01 27.95 -15.65
C ARG A 257 23.56 27.35 -14.38
N VAL A 258 24.86 27.54 -14.20
CA VAL A 258 25.54 27.36 -12.94
C VAL A 258 25.53 28.66 -12.13
N ALA A 259 25.40 28.53 -10.81
CA ALA A 259 25.67 29.62 -9.88
C ALA A 259 26.57 29.10 -8.75
N LEU A 260 27.46 29.98 -8.30
CA LEU A 260 28.31 29.75 -7.15
C LEU A 260 27.77 30.55 -5.96
N GLU A 261 27.88 29.98 -4.76
CA GLU A 261 27.59 30.73 -3.56
C GLU A 261 28.60 31.88 -3.39
N ARG A 262 28.11 33.13 -3.44
CA ARG A 262 28.94 34.30 -3.12
C ARG A 262 29.30 34.26 -1.64
N ARG A 263 30.59 34.41 -1.32
CA ARG A 263 31.02 34.66 0.06
C ARG A 263 30.27 35.91 0.57
N PRO A 264 29.68 35.88 1.77
CA PRO A 264 29.34 37.14 2.42
C PRO A 264 30.64 37.95 2.57
N ALA A 265 30.58 39.21 2.14
CA ALA A 265 31.68 40.17 2.24
C ALA A 265 32.08 40.40 3.70
#